data_AF-B8KVE7-F1
#
_entry.id   AF-B8KVE7-F1
#
_cell.length_a   1.000
_cell.length_b   1.000
_cell.length_c   1.000
_cell.angle_alpha   90.00
_cell.angle_beta   90.00
_cell.angle_gamma   90.00
#
_symmetry.space_group_name_H-M   'P 1'
#
loop_
_entity.id
_entity.type
_entity.pdbx_description
1 polymer ?
#
loop_
_entity_poly.entity_id
_entity_poly.type
_entity_poly.pdbx_seq_one_letter_code
_entity_poly.pdbx_strand_id
1 'polypeptide(L)'
;MIETLFFHHRVDIMRNATLTILIAILVLPSFSLADSTGAACVIYPADSDQSTATLPCRFYQAQGHVVITRSDGVEHDLLPVGETDGTYSDASGDTVYRQSDLGDQGLIFRFPEESVYVYWNTSMLEAADPGNPTEPFTTDDYDATALFRCKVAGEADYGSCPGGILRMAGGEASIVVLSPAGDRFTINFMADYVNATNREVSARLEGDIWMLEFDNGDRWEIPLAAIEGG
;
A
#
# COMPACT_ATOMS: atom_id res chain seq x y z
N MET A 1 -8.28 86.99 34.68
CA MET A 1 -7.21 87.49 35.57
C MET A 1 -6.59 86.24 36.19
N ILE A 2 -5.56 85.70 35.52
CA ILE A 2 -4.14 85.74 35.95
C ILE A 2 -3.96 84.87 37.21
N GLU A 3 -3.55 83.61 37.00
CA GLU A 3 -2.21 83.06 37.36
C GLU A 3 -2.06 82.86 38.87
N THR A 4 -1.41 81.84 39.44
CA THR A 4 -0.11 81.20 39.17
C THR A 4 -0.05 80.08 40.23
N LEU A 5 0.27 78.80 39.94
CA LEU A 5 1.62 78.19 39.88
C LEU A 5 2.44 78.49 41.17
N PHE A 6 3.28 77.64 41.77
CA PHE A 6 3.91 76.35 41.44
C PHE A 6 4.72 75.89 42.68
N PHE A 7 5.01 74.58 42.78
CA PHE A 7 6.26 73.93 43.28
C PHE A 7 6.79 74.25 44.72
N HIS A 8 7.39 73.37 45.52
CA HIS A 8 8.03 72.06 45.29
C HIS A 8 8.28 71.30 46.63
N HIS A 9 8.31 69.97 46.53
CA HIS A 9 9.05 68.97 47.33
C HIS A 9 9.04 68.94 48.87
N ARG A 10 8.51 67.82 49.40
CA ARG A 10 9.29 66.89 50.22
C ARG A 10 8.96 65.43 49.86
N VAL A 11 10.02 64.64 49.77
CA VAL A 11 10.05 63.18 49.63
C VAL A 11 9.71 62.57 50.99
N ASP A 12 8.74 61.67 51.05
CA ASP A 12 8.69 60.67 52.12
C ASP A 12 8.16 59.33 51.61
N ILE A 13 8.98 58.34 51.91
CA ILE A 13 8.91 56.90 51.68
C ILE A 13 7.59 56.31 52.19
N MET A 14 6.87 55.53 51.37
CA MET A 14 6.04 54.42 51.87
C MET A 14 5.69 53.41 50.76
N ARG A 15 6.35 52.24 50.83
CA ARG A 15 5.76 50.90 50.68
C ARG A 15 5.15 50.53 49.31
N ASN A 16 5.99 50.33 48.30
CA ASN A 16 5.61 49.51 47.14
C ASN A 16 5.79 48.03 47.47
N ALA A 17 4.68 47.33 47.64
CA ALA A 17 4.64 45.87 47.63
C ALA A 17 4.96 45.39 46.21
N THR A 18 6.12 44.77 46.04
CA THR A 18 6.55 44.06 44.84
C THR A 18 5.61 42.87 44.59
N LEU A 19 4.73 42.98 43.61
CA LEU A 19 3.93 41.86 43.11
C LEU A 19 4.71 41.17 41.99
N THR A 20 5.53 40.18 42.36
CA THR A 20 6.19 39.28 41.41
C THR A 20 5.14 38.28 40.90
N ILE A 21 4.58 38.52 39.71
CA ILE A 21 3.68 37.56 39.06
C ILE A 21 4.54 36.41 38.52
N LEU A 22 4.54 35.28 39.23
CA LEU A 22 5.11 34.02 38.76
C LEU A 22 4.13 33.39 37.75
N ILE A 23 4.36 33.59 36.45
CA ILE A 23 3.62 32.88 35.41
C ILE A 23 4.15 31.44 35.41
N ALA A 24 3.41 30.53 36.05
CA ALA A 24 3.62 29.09 35.90
C ALA A 24 3.15 28.68 34.50
N ILE A 25 4.09 28.52 33.57
CA ILE A 25 3.82 27.92 32.25
C ILE A 25 3.55 26.44 32.50
N LEU A 26 2.27 26.05 32.55
CA LEU A 26 1.85 24.67 32.45
C LEU A 26 2.17 24.18 31.03
N VAL A 27 3.31 23.50 30.88
CA VAL A 27 3.61 22.69 29.70
C VAL A 27 2.68 21.48 29.77
N LEU A 28 1.50 21.59 29.15
CA LEU A 28 0.66 20.43 28.89
C LEU A 28 1.44 19.53 27.93
N PRO A 29 1.63 18.23 28.23
CA PRO A 29 2.19 17.31 27.24
C PRO A 29 1.21 17.25 26.08
N SER A 30 1.64 17.76 24.92
CA SER A 30 0.96 17.48 23.67
C SER A 30 1.08 15.98 23.44
N PHE A 31 -0.01 15.25 23.62
CA PHE A 31 -0.12 13.90 23.08
C PHE A 31 -0.04 14.06 21.56
N SER A 32 1.16 13.91 21.00
CA SER A 32 1.31 13.74 19.56
C SER A 32 0.63 12.43 19.23
N LEU A 33 -0.49 12.48 18.52
CA LEU A 33 -0.99 11.29 17.82
C LEU A 33 0.12 10.94 16.84
N ALA A 34 0.84 9.87 17.13
CA ALA A 34 1.92 9.41 16.30
C ALA A 34 1.28 8.83 15.02
N ASP A 35 1.82 9.16 13.84
CA ASP A 35 1.26 8.79 12.53
C ASP A 35 1.38 7.27 12.30
N SER A 36 0.43 6.52 12.83
CA SER A 36 0.18 5.15 12.38
C SER A 36 -0.86 5.18 11.27
N THR A 37 -0.62 4.46 10.18
CA THR A 37 -1.59 4.30 9.08
C THR A 37 -2.13 2.89 9.02
N GLY A 38 -3.39 2.76 8.59
CA GLY A 38 -3.90 1.47 8.12
C GLY A 38 -3.20 1.09 6.81
N ALA A 39 -2.96 -0.20 6.64
CA ALA A 39 -2.31 -0.76 5.47
C ALA A 39 -2.85 -2.18 5.21
N ALA A 40 -2.61 -2.69 4.00
CA ALA A 40 -2.73 -4.11 3.71
C ALA A 40 -1.34 -4.75 3.74
N CYS A 41 -1.21 -5.87 4.42
CA CYS A 41 0.02 -6.64 4.47
C CYS A 41 -0.13 -7.92 3.65
N VAL A 42 0.82 -8.17 2.75
CA VAL A 42 0.95 -9.44 2.03
C VAL A 42 2.22 -10.13 2.51
N ILE A 43 2.07 -11.39 2.92
CA ILE A 43 3.12 -12.17 3.58
C ILE A 43 3.66 -13.21 2.63
N TYR A 44 4.96 -13.16 2.37
CA TYR A 44 5.69 -14.12 1.54
C TYR A 44 6.67 -14.90 2.41
N PRO A 45 6.63 -16.23 2.48
CA PRO A 45 7.70 -17.00 3.11
C PRO A 45 9.06 -16.72 2.46
N ALA A 46 10.14 -16.94 3.21
CA ALA A 46 11.49 -16.91 2.64
C ALA A 46 11.59 -17.85 1.43
N ASP A 47 12.30 -17.39 0.40
CA ASP A 47 12.50 -18.10 -0.87
C ASP A 47 11.22 -18.48 -1.64
N SER A 48 10.09 -17.81 -1.35
CA SER A 48 8.81 -18.03 -2.02
C SER A 48 8.35 -16.77 -2.77
N ASP A 49 7.97 -16.95 -4.03
CA ASP A 49 7.25 -15.93 -4.81
C ASP A 49 5.73 -15.99 -4.60
N GLN A 50 5.27 -16.90 -3.72
CA GLN A 50 3.87 -17.12 -3.39
C GLN A 50 3.55 -16.60 -2.00
N SER A 51 2.49 -15.80 -1.89
CA SER A 51 2.03 -15.26 -0.62
C SER A 51 1.22 -16.29 0.16
N THR A 52 1.42 -16.36 1.47
CA THR A 52 0.62 -17.22 2.36
C THR A 52 -0.55 -16.50 3.00
N ALA A 53 -0.53 -15.17 3.03
CA ALA A 53 -1.62 -14.39 3.60
C ALA A 53 -1.66 -12.96 3.05
N THR A 54 -2.89 -12.43 2.96
CA THR A 54 -3.20 -11.01 2.75
C THR A 54 -4.12 -10.57 3.87
N LEU A 55 -3.72 -9.57 4.65
CA LEU A 55 -4.38 -9.26 5.91
C LEU A 55 -4.27 -7.77 6.29
N PRO A 56 -5.26 -7.23 7.02
CA PRO A 56 -5.16 -5.88 7.55
C PRO A 56 -3.97 -5.73 8.49
N CYS A 57 -3.21 -4.66 8.35
CA CYS A 57 -2.15 -4.31 9.28
C CYS A 57 -2.12 -2.82 9.56
N ARG A 58 -1.39 -2.46 10.61
CA ARG A 58 -1.08 -1.08 10.97
C ARG A 58 0.41 -0.87 10.81
N PHE A 59 0.78 0.15 10.03
CA PHE A 59 2.15 0.58 9.87
C PHE A 59 2.40 1.83 10.70
N TYR A 60 3.50 1.84 11.45
CA TYR A 60 3.95 2.98 12.24
C TYR A 60 5.42 3.24 11.96
N GLN A 61 5.79 4.50 11.79
CA GLN A 61 7.19 4.90 11.71
C GLN A 61 7.42 6.27 12.37
N ALA A 62 8.39 6.34 13.29
CA ALA A 62 8.84 7.61 13.85
C ALA A 62 10.31 7.52 14.29
N GLN A 63 11.08 8.59 14.04
CA GLN A 63 12.49 8.67 14.47
C GLN A 63 13.34 7.45 14.02
N GLY A 64 13.02 6.91 12.84
CA GLY A 64 13.68 5.72 12.29
C GLY A 64 13.21 4.38 12.87
N HIS A 65 12.45 4.36 13.97
CA HIS A 65 11.79 3.16 14.49
C HIS A 65 10.56 2.81 13.64
N VAL A 66 10.36 1.53 13.35
CA VAL A 66 9.21 1.02 12.59
C VAL A 66 8.49 -0.05 13.40
N VAL A 67 7.16 0.00 13.43
CA VAL A 67 6.31 -1.07 13.97
C VAL A 67 5.28 -1.48 12.94
N ILE A 68 5.17 -2.78 12.69
CA ILE A 68 4.16 -3.38 11.82
C ILE A 68 3.31 -4.33 12.65
N THR A 69 2.06 -3.95 12.92
CA THR A 69 1.12 -4.79 13.68
C THR A 69 0.15 -5.46 12.71
N ARG A 70 0.25 -6.78 12.57
CA ARG A 70 -0.59 -7.60 11.70
C ARG A 70 -1.86 -8.03 12.44
N SER A 71 -2.97 -8.16 11.71
CA SER A 71 -4.25 -8.61 12.29
C SER A 71 -4.28 -10.09 12.70
N ASP A 72 -3.31 -10.90 12.25
CA ASP A 72 -3.10 -12.27 12.74
C ASP A 72 -2.39 -12.33 14.10
N GLY A 73 -2.07 -11.18 14.69
CA GLY A 73 -1.48 -11.05 16.02
C GLY A 73 0.05 -10.99 16.02
N VAL A 74 0.71 -11.06 14.86
CA VAL A 74 2.16 -10.87 14.75
C VAL A 74 2.49 -9.37 14.78
N GLU A 75 3.52 -9.00 15.54
CA GLU A 75 4.06 -7.65 15.58
C GLU A 75 5.54 -7.67 15.25
N HIS A 76 5.94 -6.84 14.29
CA HIS A 76 7.35 -6.60 13.97
C HIS A 76 7.76 -5.25 14.54
N ASP A 77 8.59 -5.26 15.58
CA ASP A 77 9.20 -4.09 16.19
C ASP A 77 10.65 -3.96 15.67
N LEU A 78 10.92 -2.90 14.90
CA LEU A 78 12.13 -2.75 14.10
C LEU A 78 12.91 -1.49 14.48
N LEU A 79 14.07 -1.68 15.10
CA LEU A 79 14.99 -0.61 15.48
C LEU A 79 16.00 -0.34 14.36
N PRO A 80 16.26 0.93 14.00
CA PRO A 80 17.24 1.25 12.96
C PRO A 80 18.66 0.83 13.41
N VAL A 81 19.45 0.27 12.51
CA VAL A 81 20.82 -0.14 12.77
C VAL A 81 21.79 0.82 12.10
N GLY A 82 22.56 1.53 12.94
CA GLY A 82 23.54 2.51 12.48
C GLY A 82 22.89 3.71 11.78
N GLU A 83 23.67 4.40 10.95
CA GLU A 83 23.24 5.58 10.19
C GLU A 83 22.74 5.21 8.78
N THR A 84 22.65 3.91 8.45
CA THR A 84 22.25 3.45 7.12
C THR A 84 20.74 3.32 7.04
N ASP A 85 20.13 4.17 6.21
CA ASP A 85 18.70 4.11 5.94
C ASP A 85 18.30 2.74 5.40
N GLY A 86 17.24 2.17 5.97
CA GLY A 86 16.64 0.93 5.48
C GLY A 86 17.20 -0.36 6.08
N THR A 87 18.14 -0.30 7.02
CA THR A 87 18.59 -1.50 7.77
C THR A 87 18.08 -1.45 9.21
N TYR A 88 17.48 -2.54 9.66
CA TYR A 88 16.83 -2.66 10.95
C TYR A 88 17.25 -3.92 11.69
N SER A 89 17.07 -3.91 13.01
CA SER A 89 17.12 -5.08 13.88
C SER A 89 15.72 -5.30 14.42
N ASP A 90 15.23 -6.53 14.36
CA ASP A 90 13.99 -6.90 15.01
C ASP A 90 14.19 -7.19 16.52
N ALA A 91 13.10 -7.58 17.20
CA ALA A 91 13.11 -7.94 18.61
C ALA A 91 13.96 -9.19 18.95
N SER A 92 14.22 -10.05 17.97
CA SER A 92 15.09 -11.23 18.11
C SER A 92 16.58 -10.88 17.88
N GLY A 93 16.86 -9.69 17.36
CA GLY A 93 18.20 -9.26 16.97
C GLY A 93 18.56 -9.57 15.52
N ASP A 94 17.59 -10.06 14.73
CA ASP A 94 17.80 -10.40 13.34
C ASP A 94 17.76 -9.15 12.46
N THR A 95 18.56 -9.18 11.38
CA THR A 95 18.63 -8.05 10.45
C THR A 95 17.45 -8.07 9.48
N VAL A 96 16.80 -6.93 9.34
CA VAL A 96 15.65 -6.72 8.45
C VAL A 96 15.99 -5.59 7.47
N TYR A 97 15.72 -5.82 6.18
CA TYR A 97 15.98 -4.83 5.14
C TYR A 97 14.68 -4.23 4.61
N ARG A 98 14.60 -2.90 4.60
CA ARG A 98 13.51 -2.17 3.93
C ARG A 98 13.89 -1.86 2.49
N GLN A 99 13.01 -2.22 1.55
CA GLN A 99 13.13 -1.92 0.14
C GLN A 99 11.98 -0.99 -0.31
N SER A 100 12.27 -0.16 -1.30
CA SER A 100 11.32 0.81 -1.89
C SER A 100 10.85 0.38 -3.28
N ASP A 101 10.96 -0.91 -3.61
CA ASP A 101 10.65 -1.43 -4.95
C ASP A 101 9.15 -1.34 -5.31
N LEU A 102 8.28 -1.06 -4.32
CA LEU A 102 6.86 -0.76 -4.51
C LEU A 102 6.57 0.71 -4.88
N GLY A 103 7.58 1.58 -4.91
CA GLY A 103 7.41 3.00 -5.24
C GLY A 103 6.50 3.74 -4.25
N ASP A 104 5.47 4.40 -4.76
CA ASP A 104 4.49 5.14 -3.97
C ASP A 104 3.37 4.26 -3.39
N GLN A 105 3.33 2.97 -3.75
CA GLN A 105 2.28 2.04 -3.33
C GLN A 105 2.51 1.45 -1.93
N GLY A 106 3.76 1.43 -1.46
CA GLY A 106 4.10 0.66 -0.27
C GLY A 106 5.59 0.56 0.05
N LEU A 107 5.89 -0.33 0.99
CA LEU A 107 7.25 -0.71 1.39
C LEU A 107 7.36 -2.24 1.52
N ILE A 108 8.57 -2.75 1.33
CA ILE A 108 8.86 -4.18 1.56
C ILE A 108 9.83 -4.28 2.73
N PHE A 109 9.55 -5.18 3.67
CA PHE A 109 10.46 -5.55 4.76
C PHE A 109 10.86 -7.02 4.58
N ARG A 110 12.16 -7.26 4.40
CA ARG A 110 12.75 -8.58 4.21
C ARG A 110 13.31 -9.09 5.53
N PHE A 111 12.63 -10.05 6.14
CA PHE A 111 13.08 -10.79 7.31
C PHE A 111 13.81 -12.07 6.87
N PRO A 112 14.54 -12.75 7.78
CA PRO A 112 15.17 -14.02 7.44
C PRO A 112 14.19 -15.14 7.04
N GLU A 113 12.99 -15.16 7.65
CA GLU A 113 12.01 -16.25 7.46
C GLU A 113 10.82 -15.86 6.57
N GLU A 114 10.60 -14.57 6.33
CA GLU A 114 9.50 -14.07 5.50
C GLU A 114 9.80 -12.66 4.94
N SER A 115 8.96 -12.20 4.03
CA SER A 115 8.90 -10.82 3.59
C SER A 115 7.50 -10.27 3.84
N VAL A 116 7.43 -9.06 4.38
CA VAL A 116 6.17 -8.34 4.62
C VAL A 116 6.09 -7.18 3.64
N TYR A 117 5.12 -7.26 2.73
CA TYR A 117 4.82 -6.21 1.77
C TYR A 117 3.69 -5.37 2.36
N VAL A 118 3.97 -4.10 2.64
CA VAL A 118 3.03 -3.16 3.26
C VAL A 118 2.50 -2.24 2.17
N TYR A 119 1.22 -2.34 1.85
CA TYR A 119 0.53 -1.52 0.85
C TYR A 119 -0.33 -0.45 1.51
N TRP A 120 -0.29 0.77 0.98
CA TRP A 120 -1.11 1.89 1.46
C TRP A 120 -2.56 1.79 1.00
N ASN A 121 -2.79 1.15 -0.16
CA ASN A 121 -4.14 0.83 -0.61
C ASN A 121 -4.64 -0.44 0.12
N THR A 122 -5.82 -0.32 0.74
CA THR A 122 -6.44 -1.39 1.52
C THR A 122 -7.54 -2.13 0.79
N SER A 123 -7.82 -1.82 -0.48
CA SER A 123 -8.89 -2.47 -1.26
C SER A 123 -8.69 -3.99 -1.40
N MET A 124 -7.44 -4.48 -1.35
CA MET A 124 -7.15 -5.92 -1.33
C MET A 124 -7.65 -6.67 -0.08
N LEU A 125 -8.09 -5.93 0.95
CA LEU A 125 -8.68 -6.46 2.19
C LEU A 125 -10.20 -6.50 2.14
N GLU A 126 -10.81 -5.86 1.16
CA GLU A 126 -12.26 -5.83 1.02
C GLU A 126 -12.76 -7.26 0.82
N ALA A 127 -13.81 -7.59 1.57
CA ALA A 127 -14.40 -8.91 1.50
C ALA A 127 -15.02 -9.08 0.12
N ALA A 128 -14.86 -10.28 -0.43
CA ALA A 128 -15.48 -10.64 -1.68
C ALA A 128 -16.99 -10.30 -1.66
N ASP A 129 -17.46 -9.38 -2.51
CA ASP A 129 -18.90 -9.16 -2.66
C ASP A 129 -19.49 -10.42 -3.30
N PRO A 130 -20.33 -11.20 -2.58
CA PRO A 130 -20.92 -12.42 -3.13
C PRO A 130 -21.87 -12.14 -4.31
N GLY A 131 -22.24 -10.88 -4.53
CA GLY A 131 -22.98 -10.40 -5.70
C GLY A 131 -22.13 -9.94 -6.88
N ASN A 132 -20.81 -9.76 -6.69
CA ASN A 132 -19.89 -9.34 -7.74
C ASN A 132 -19.22 -10.57 -8.38
N PRO A 133 -19.64 -11.00 -9.60
CA PRO A 133 -19.04 -12.15 -10.26
C PRO A 133 -17.57 -11.92 -10.65
N THR A 134 -17.11 -10.67 -10.64
CA THR A 134 -15.75 -10.29 -11.03
C THR A 134 -14.88 -9.89 -9.84
N GLU A 135 -15.29 -10.20 -8.63
CA GLU A 135 -14.53 -9.98 -7.42
C GLU A 135 -13.11 -10.58 -7.52
N PRO A 136 -12.04 -9.90 -7.08
CA PRO A 136 -12.01 -8.65 -6.30
C PRO A 136 -11.99 -7.36 -7.14
N PHE A 137 -12.36 -7.43 -8.41
CA PHE A 137 -12.33 -6.28 -9.31
C PHE A 137 -13.68 -5.56 -9.31
N THR A 138 -13.64 -4.24 -9.21
CA THR A 138 -14.82 -3.37 -9.26
C THR A 138 -14.59 -2.23 -10.26
N THR A 139 -15.67 -1.59 -10.72
CA THR A 139 -15.56 -0.42 -11.61
C THR A 139 -15.18 0.87 -10.88
N ASP A 140 -14.97 0.82 -9.56
CA ASP A 140 -14.44 1.96 -8.82
C ASP A 140 -12.93 2.13 -9.08
N ASP A 141 -12.23 1.00 -9.29
CA ASP A 141 -10.78 0.95 -9.53
C ASP A 141 -10.41 0.71 -11.02
N TYR A 142 -11.36 0.21 -11.83
CA TYR A 142 -11.11 -0.20 -13.22
C TYR A 142 -12.16 0.38 -14.17
N ASP A 143 -11.79 0.60 -15.43
CA ASP A 143 -12.72 1.08 -16.46
C ASP A 143 -13.85 0.09 -16.74
N ALA A 144 -13.56 -1.21 -16.57
CA ALA A 144 -14.52 -2.29 -16.65
C ALA A 144 -14.00 -3.51 -15.88
N THR A 145 -14.91 -4.43 -15.58
CA THR A 145 -14.58 -5.75 -15.03
C THR A 145 -15.22 -6.84 -15.87
N ALA A 146 -14.57 -8.00 -15.97
CA ALA A 146 -15.08 -9.11 -16.76
C ALA A 146 -14.66 -10.47 -16.19
N LEU A 147 -15.42 -11.50 -16.58
CA LEU A 147 -15.02 -12.89 -16.43
C LEU A 147 -14.38 -13.36 -17.74
N PHE A 148 -13.10 -13.69 -17.69
CA PHE A 148 -12.34 -14.21 -18.80
C PHE A 148 -12.32 -15.74 -18.79
N ARG A 149 -12.27 -16.34 -19.98
CA ARG A 149 -12.08 -17.78 -20.09
C ARG A 149 -10.63 -18.10 -19.79
N CYS A 150 -10.40 -18.95 -18.80
CA CYS A 150 -9.08 -19.31 -18.31
C CYS A 150 -9.04 -20.80 -17.97
N LYS A 151 -7.86 -21.40 -17.96
CA LYS A 151 -7.62 -22.71 -17.37
C LYS A 151 -6.17 -22.89 -16.98
N VAL A 152 -5.94 -23.74 -15.99
CA VAL A 152 -4.57 -24.11 -15.59
C VAL A 152 -4.02 -25.22 -16.48
N ALA A 153 -2.70 -25.39 -16.44
CA ALA A 153 -2.02 -26.45 -17.16
C ALA A 153 -2.61 -27.84 -16.85
N GLY A 154 -2.88 -28.63 -17.90
CA GLY A 154 -3.41 -29.99 -17.77
C GLY A 154 -4.93 -30.09 -17.61
N GLU A 155 -5.65 -28.98 -17.43
CA GLU A 155 -7.11 -28.99 -17.43
C GLU A 155 -7.67 -29.00 -18.87
N ALA A 156 -8.71 -29.83 -19.07
CA ALA A 156 -9.40 -29.92 -20.35
C ALA A 156 -10.31 -28.70 -20.55
N ASP A 157 -11.13 -28.41 -19.55
CA ASP A 157 -12.19 -27.42 -19.61
C ASP A 157 -11.71 -26.03 -19.18
N TYR A 158 -12.36 -25.01 -19.72
CA TYR A 158 -12.15 -23.62 -19.31
C TYR A 158 -13.10 -23.26 -18.18
N GLY A 159 -12.56 -22.58 -17.16
CA GLY A 159 -13.31 -21.86 -16.15
C GLY A 159 -13.55 -20.40 -16.53
N SER A 160 -14.02 -19.64 -15.53
CA SER A 160 -14.21 -18.20 -15.61
C SER A 160 -13.37 -17.53 -14.52
N CYS A 161 -12.38 -16.74 -14.95
CA CYS A 161 -11.50 -16.01 -14.05
C CYS A 161 -11.84 -14.52 -14.06
N PRO A 162 -11.91 -13.87 -12.90
CA PRO A 162 -12.22 -12.46 -12.83
C PRO A 162 -11.00 -11.62 -13.23
N GLY A 163 -11.27 -10.46 -13.83
CA GLY A 163 -10.25 -9.46 -14.10
C GLY A 163 -10.81 -8.04 -14.22
N GLY A 164 -9.98 -7.08 -13.84
CA GLY A 164 -10.20 -5.65 -13.99
C GLY A 164 -9.45 -5.12 -15.21
N ILE A 165 -10.08 -4.22 -15.96
CA ILE A 165 -9.61 -3.70 -17.25
C ILE A 165 -9.31 -2.21 -17.11
N LEU A 166 -8.09 -1.81 -17.43
CA LEU A 166 -7.68 -0.40 -17.61
C LEU A 166 -7.36 -0.18 -19.08
N ARG A 167 -8.19 0.60 -19.78
CA ARG A 167 -8.02 0.92 -21.19
C ARG A 167 -7.16 2.17 -21.34
N MET A 168 -6.33 2.15 -22.35
CA MET A 168 -5.42 3.24 -22.69
C MET A 168 -5.74 3.75 -24.09
N ALA A 169 -5.28 4.97 -24.38
CA ALA A 169 -5.42 5.52 -25.72
C ALA A 169 -4.66 4.66 -26.74
N GLY A 170 -5.20 4.55 -27.96
CA GLY A 170 -4.54 3.81 -29.04
C GLY A 170 -4.84 2.31 -29.08
N GLY A 171 -5.86 1.84 -28.36
CA GLY A 171 -6.24 0.41 -28.38
C GLY A 171 -5.30 -0.46 -27.55
N GLU A 172 -4.69 0.12 -26.51
CA GLU A 172 -3.86 -0.60 -25.54
C GLU A 172 -4.66 -0.79 -24.25
N ALA A 173 -4.32 -1.82 -23.47
CA ALA A 173 -4.94 -2.04 -22.17
C ALA A 173 -4.06 -2.82 -21.21
N SER A 174 -4.21 -2.55 -19.91
CA SER A 174 -3.69 -3.40 -18.83
C SER A 174 -4.87 -4.12 -18.19
N ILE A 175 -4.80 -5.45 -18.15
CA ILE A 175 -5.82 -6.30 -17.54
C ILE A 175 -5.21 -7.00 -16.32
N VAL A 176 -5.68 -6.66 -15.14
CA VAL A 176 -5.30 -7.34 -13.89
C VAL A 176 -6.24 -8.52 -13.70
N VAL A 177 -5.69 -9.72 -13.52
CA VAL A 177 -6.48 -10.96 -13.43
C VAL A 177 -6.17 -11.72 -12.15
N LEU A 178 -7.13 -12.52 -11.70
CA LEU A 178 -6.96 -13.52 -10.64
C LEU A 178 -6.99 -14.92 -11.26
N SER A 179 -5.90 -15.67 -11.13
CA SER A 179 -5.81 -17.04 -11.64
C SER A 179 -6.65 -18.01 -10.83
N PRO A 180 -6.98 -19.20 -11.37
CA PRO A 180 -7.64 -20.26 -10.59
C PRO A 180 -6.83 -20.69 -9.36
N ALA A 181 -5.49 -20.54 -9.41
CA ALA A 181 -4.59 -20.82 -8.28
C ALA A 181 -4.56 -19.70 -7.23
N GLY A 182 -5.23 -18.57 -7.47
CA GLY A 182 -5.26 -17.41 -6.57
C GLY A 182 -4.17 -16.37 -6.83
N ASP A 183 -3.35 -16.55 -7.87
CA ASP A 183 -2.33 -15.56 -8.24
C ASP A 183 -2.97 -14.31 -8.83
N ARG A 184 -2.51 -13.13 -8.43
CA ARG A 184 -2.85 -11.86 -9.09
C ARG A 184 -1.69 -11.39 -9.96
N PHE A 185 -1.96 -11.10 -11.23
CA PHE A 185 -0.97 -10.57 -12.17
C PHE A 185 -1.63 -9.70 -13.24
N THR A 186 -0.82 -8.88 -13.91
CA THR A 186 -1.27 -7.99 -14.98
C THR A 186 -0.82 -8.51 -16.33
N ILE A 187 -1.72 -8.50 -17.30
CA ILE A 187 -1.47 -8.75 -18.72
C ILE A 187 -1.55 -7.40 -19.43
N ASN A 188 -0.47 -6.95 -20.07
CA ASN A 188 -0.47 -5.71 -20.82
C ASN A 188 -0.56 -6.00 -22.31
N PHE A 189 -1.54 -5.40 -22.96
CA PHE A 189 -1.73 -5.39 -24.40
C PHE A 189 -1.25 -4.04 -24.92
N MET A 190 -0.06 -4.03 -25.50
CA MET A 190 0.55 -2.86 -26.12
C MET A 190 0.34 -2.92 -27.65
N ALA A 191 0.61 -1.81 -28.34
CA ALA A 191 0.37 -1.72 -29.78
C ALA A 191 1.07 -2.83 -30.61
N ASP A 192 2.24 -3.30 -30.17
CA ASP A 192 3.08 -4.25 -30.92
C ASP A 192 3.45 -5.52 -30.14
N TYR A 193 3.11 -5.63 -28.86
CA TYR A 193 3.36 -6.84 -28.07
C TYR A 193 2.39 -7.01 -26.90
N VAL A 194 2.34 -8.24 -26.39
CA VAL A 194 1.65 -8.58 -25.15
C VAL A 194 2.68 -9.11 -24.15
N ASN A 195 2.61 -8.66 -22.91
CA ASN A 195 3.43 -9.20 -21.82
C ASN A 195 2.60 -9.43 -20.55
N ALA A 196 3.22 -10.05 -19.54
CA ALA A 196 2.62 -10.20 -18.23
C ALA A 196 3.62 -9.94 -17.11
N THR A 197 3.12 -9.51 -15.95
CA THR A 197 3.96 -9.33 -14.76
C THR A 197 4.31 -10.67 -14.14
N ASN A 198 5.59 -10.86 -13.80
CA ASN A 198 6.11 -12.02 -13.07
C ASN A 198 5.94 -13.38 -13.77
N ARG A 199 5.70 -13.41 -15.09
CA ARG A 199 5.61 -14.63 -15.91
C ARG A 199 5.76 -14.32 -17.40
N GLU A 200 6.26 -15.28 -18.17
CA GLU A 200 6.33 -15.16 -19.63
C GLU A 200 4.98 -15.56 -20.26
N VAL A 201 4.62 -14.89 -21.36
CA VAL A 201 3.38 -15.15 -22.09
C VAL A 201 3.63 -15.15 -23.59
N SER A 202 3.13 -16.18 -24.27
CA SER A 202 2.95 -16.19 -25.72
C SER A 202 1.52 -15.77 -26.03
N ALA A 203 1.36 -14.80 -26.92
CA ALA A 203 0.06 -14.26 -27.29
C ALA A 203 -0.15 -14.31 -28.80
N ARG A 204 -1.34 -14.70 -29.23
CA ARG A 204 -1.75 -14.64 -30.63
C ARG A 204 -3.24 -14.30 -30.73
N LEU A 205 -3.59 -13.46 -31.69
CA LEU A 205 -4.97 -13.09 -31.95
C LEU A 205 -5.61 -14.08 -32.94
N GLU A 206 -6.69 -14.73 -32.54
CA GLU A 206 -7.53 -15.59 -33.39
C GLU A 206 -8.93 -14.98 -33.52
N GLY A 207 -9.21 -14.37 -34.68
CA GLY A 207 -10.42 -13.57 -34.85
C GLY A 207 -10.41 -12.38 -33.88
N ASP A 208 -11.41 -12.31 -33.00
CA ASP A 208 -11.55 -11.25 -32.00
C ASP A 208 -11.12 -11.72 -30.59
N ILE A 209 -10.35 -12.81 -30.49
CA ILE A 209 -9.92 -13.38 -29.20
C ILE A 209 -8.41 -13.53 -29.17
N TRP A 210 -7.78 -12.88 -28.19
CA TRP A 210 -6.40 -13.14 -27.83
C TRP A 210 -6.29 -14.47 -27.11
N MET A 211 -5.54 -15.38 -27.70
CA MET A 211 -5.15 -16.67 -27.13
C MET A 211 -3.80 -16.50 -26.45
N LEU A 212 -3.79 -16.60 -25.13
CA LEU A 212 -2.59 -16.47 -24.31
C LEU A 212 -2.18 -17.84 -23.76
N GLU A 213 -0.90 -18.15 -23.82
CA GLU A 213 -0.29 -19.33 -23.23
C GLU A 213 0.91 -18.90 -22.38
N PHE A 214 0.84 -19.20 -21.09
CA PHE A 214 1.88 -18.86 -20.12
C PHE A 214 2.91 -19.99 -20.00
N ASP A 215 4.11 -19.66 -19.52
CA ASP A 215 5.21 -20.60 -19.30
C ASP A 215 4.86 -21.77 -18.35
N ASN A 216 4.02 -21.49 -17.35
CA ASN A 216 3.48 -22.49 -16.44
C ASN A 216 2.42 -23.41 -17.09
N GLY A 217 2.04 -23.14 -18.34
CA GLY A 217 1.06 -23.88 -19.14
C GLY A 217 -0.38 -23.38 -19.00
N ASP A 218 -0.63 -22.33 -18.22
CA ASP A 218 -1.95 -21.72 -18.11
C ASP A 218 -2.37 -21.09 -19.45
N ARG A 219 -3.67 -21.11 -19.71
CA ARG A 219 -4.24 -20.56 -20.95
C ARG A 219 -5.39 -19.62 -20.67
N TRP A 220 -5.39 -18.51 -21.39
CA TRP A 220 -6.40 -17.47 -21.27
C TRP A 220 -6.92 -17.04 -22.63
N GLU A 221 -8.19 -16.72 -22.69
CA GLU A 221 -8.88 -16.19 -23.87
C GLU A 221 -9.44 -14.81 -23.53
N ILE A 222 -8.88 -13.76 -24.11
CA ILE A 222 -9.23 -12.37 -23.85
C ILE A 222 -9.89 -11.77 -25.10
N PRO A 223 -11.17 -11.37 -25.04
CA PRO A 223 -11.82 -10.72 -26.18
C PRO A 223 -11.15 -9.38 -26.52
N LEU A 224 -11.00 -9.06 -27.80
CA LEU A 224 -10.45 -7.79 -28.28
C LEU A 224 -11.23 -6.58 -27.73
N ALA A 225 -12.55 -6.72 -27.56
CA ALA A 225 -13.40 -5.69 -26.94
C ALA A 225 -13.03 -5.37 -25.47
N ALA A 226 -12.33 -6.27 -24.77
CA ALA A 226 -11.78 -5.94 -23.46
C ALA A 226 -10.74 -4.81 -23.58
N ILE A 227 -9.98 -4.78 -24.68
CA ILE A 227 -8.92 -3.81 -24.94
C ILE A 227 -9.49 -2.55 -25.58
N GLU A 228 -10.27 -2.70 -26.64
CA GLU A 228 -10.74 -1.55 -27.45
C GLU A 228 -11.97 -0.83 -26.85
N GLY A 229 -12.70 -1.50 -25.96
CA GLY A 229 -14.03 -1.04 -25.54
C GLY A 229 -15.14 -1.59 -26.46
N GLY A 230 -16.38 -1.47 -25.99
CA GLY A 230 -17.58 -1.85 -26.74
C GLY A 230 -18.31 -0.66 -27.34
#